data_AF-A0A2D5XLM9-F1
#
_entry.id   AF-A0A2D5XLM9-F1
#
_cell.length_a   1.000
_cell.length_b   1.000
_cell.length_c   1.000
_cell.angle_alpha   90.00
_cell.angle_beta   90.00
_cell.angle_gamma   90.00
#
_symmetry.space_group_name_H-M   'P 1'
#
loop_
_entity.id
_entity.type
_entity.pdbx_description
1 polymer ?
#
loop_
_entity_poly.entity_id
_entity_poly.type
_entity_poly.pdbx_seq_one_letter_code
_entity_poly.pdbx_strand_id
1 'polypeptide(L)'
;MFIGRVVGQVWATRKMRDLEGKRLLVVQPLDDHDEPGNSKVAPVVCADPLGAHEGEAVLVAFGKAARVAMGGDGDFALEAAVVGIVDDIDAPNAPASWQASTNAGRTALHAAGAGSTDPGHAEEASS
;
A
#
# COMPACT_ATOMS: atom_id res chain seq x y z
N MET A 1 10.65 -7.75 1.73
CA MET A 1 9.44 -6.97 1.37
C MET A 1 9.60 -6.51 -0.07
N PHE A 2 8.51 -6.22 -0.78
CA PHE A 2 8.56 -5.61 -2.13
C PHE A 2 7.47 -4.54 -2.25
N ILE A 3 7.62 -3.65 -3.23
CA ILE A 3 6.56 -2.70 -3.59
C ILE A 3 5.74 -3.29 -4.73
N GLY A 4 4.43 -3.30 -4.57
CA GLY A 4 3.49 -3.75 -5.58
C GLY A 4 2.34 -2.78 -5.76
N ARG A 5 1.54 -3.00 -6.80
CA ARG A 5 0.27 -2.32 -7.02
C ARG A 5 -0.88 -3.29 -6.77
N VAL A 6 -1.91 -2.84 -6.07
CA VAL A 6 -3.16 -3.59 -5.96
C VAL A 6 -3.85 -3.59 -7.33
N VAL A 7 -4.06 -4.78 -7.88
CA VAL A 7 -4.70 -4.97 -9.20
C VAL A 7 -6.01 -5.73 -9.11
N GLY A 8 -6.46 -6.04 -7.89
CA GLY A 8 -7.73 -6.69 -7.67
C GLY A 8 -7.82 -7.37 -6.31
N GLN A 9 -8.82 -8.24 -6.16
CA GLN A 9 -9.16 -8.91 -4.92
C GLN A 9 -9.71 -10.31 -5.21
N VAL A 10 -9.50 -11.23 -4.27
CA VAL A 10 -9.93 -12.63 -4.35
C VAL A 10 -10.86 -12.95 -3.19
N TRP A 11 -11.89 -13.76 -3.47
CA TRP A 11 -12.78 -14.29 -2.46
C TRP A 11 -12.79 -15.81 -2.50
N ALA A 12 -12.82 -16.41 -1.32
CA ALA A 12 -13.02 -17.84 -1.14
C ALA A 12 -14.10 -18.07 -0.08
N THR A 13 -15.10 -18.90 -0.40
CA THR A 13 -16.15 -19.34 0.52
C THR A 13 -15.76 -20.58 1.32
N ARG A 14 -14.78 -21.35 0.80
CA ARG A 14 -14.16 -22.48 1.49
C ARG A 14 -12.68 -22.18 1.68
N LYS A 15 -12.25 -21.92 2.92
CA LYS A 15 -10.90 -21.50 3.28
C LYS A 15 -10.57 -21.94 4.70
N MET A 16 -9.28 -21.83 5.06
CA MET A 16 -8.83 -22.08 6.43
C MET A 16 -9.45 -21.04 7.38
N ARG A 17 -9.69 -21.45 8.64
CA ARG A 17 -10.41 -20.62 9.63
C ARG A 17 -9.71 -19.29 9.94
N ASP A 18 -8.40 -19.27 9.86
CA ASP A 18 -7.53 -18.10 10.08
C ASP A 18 -7.59 -17.07 8.94
N LEU A 19 -8.10 -17.45 7.76
CA LEU A 19 -8.39 -16.54 6.65
C LEU A 19 -9.81 -15.97 6.70
N GLU A 20 -10.64 -16.38 7.66
CA GLU A 20 -11.98 -15.82 7.81
C GLU A 20 -11.93 -14.33 8.19
N GLY A 21 -12.78 -13.55 7.54
CA GLY A 21 -12.84 -12.09 7.70
C GLY A 21 -11.62 -11.31 7.18
N LYS A 22 -10.61 -11.97 6.60
CA LYS A 22 -9.45 -11.28 6.01
C LYS A 22 -9.76 -10.83 4.59
N ARG A 23 -9.36 -9.60 4.25
CA ARG A 23 -9.37 -9.11 2.87
C ARG A 23 -8.15 -9.67 2.14
N LEU A 24 -8.36 -10.22 0.95
CA LEU A 24 -7.31 -10.83 0.13
C LEU A 24 -7.18 -10.04 -1.16
N LEU A 25 -6.05 -9.37 -1.34
CA LEU A 25 -5.74 -8.54 -2.49
C LEU A 25 -4.83 -9.27 -3.46
N VAL A 26 -5.02 -9.04 -4.75
CA VAL A 26 -4.06 -9.42 -5.78
C VAL A 26 -3.11 -8.24 -5.96
N VAL A 27 -1.83 -8.47 -5.69
CA VAL A 27 -0.78 -7.44 -5.80
C VAL A 27 0.19 -7.84 -6.90
N GLN A 28 0.30 -6.97 -7.91
CA GLN A 28 1.32 -7.09 -8.95
C GLN A 28 2.60 -6.40 -8.47
N PRO A 29 3.74 -7.08 -8.34
CA PRO A 29 5.02 -6.43 -8.07
C PRO A 29 5.30 -5.34 -9.11
N LEU A 30 5.84 -4.20 -8.66
CA LEU A 30 6.29 -3.09 -9.52
C LEU A 30 7.67 -3.39 -10.16
N ASP A 31 8.04 -4.65 -10.30
CA ASP A 31 9.32 -5.02 -10.89
C ASP A 31 9.17 -5.21 -12.40
N ASP A 32 9.84 -4.32 -13.13
CA ASP A 32 9.73 -4.13 -14.56
C ASP A 32 11.03 -4.58 -15.19
N HIS A 33 11.36 -5.86 -15.06
CA HIS A 33 12.25 -6.42 -16.06
C HIS A 33 11.50 -6.50 -17.39
N ASP A 34 11.43 -5.36 -18.07
CA ASP A 34 10.92 -5.19 -19.44
C ASP A 34 11.94 -5.68 -20.49
N GLU A 35 12.98 -6.40 -20.06
CA GLU A 35 13.88 -7.08 -20.99
C GLU A 35 13.12 -8.16 -21.77
N PRO A 36 13.21 -8.17 -23.11
CA PRO A 36 12.63 -9.24 -23.92
C PRO A 36 13.17 -10.59 -23.47
N GLY A 37 12.30 -11.40 -22.87
CA GLY A 37 12.64 -12.73 -22.35
C GLY A 37 12.62 -12.87 -20.84
N ASN A 38 12.45 -11.79 -20.07
CA ASN A 38 12.27 -11.94 -18.63
C ASN A 38 10.81 -12.33 -18.30
N SER A 39 10.66 -13.29 -17.39
CA SER A 39 9.34 -13.74 -16.96
C SER A 39 8.74 -12.67 -16.05
N LYS A 40 7.55 -12.14 -16.40
CA LYS A 40 6.83 -11.24 -15.50
C LYS A 40 6.71 -11.88 -14.12
N VAL A 41 7.06 -11.14 -13.07
CA VAL A 41 6.87 -11.62 -11.70
C VAL A 41 5.37 -11.83 -11.49
N ALA A 42 5.01 -13.05 -11.08
CA ALA A 42 3.62 -13.41 -10.90
C ALA A 42 2.96 -12.56 -9.81
N PRO A 43 1.66 -12.20 -9.97
CA PRO A 43 0.91 -11.56 -8.91
C PRO A 43 0.90 -12.39 -7.62
N VAL A 44 0.90 -11.70 -6.49
CA VAL A 44 0.89 -12.31 -5.15
C VAL A 44 -0.43 -12.00 -4.47
N VAL A 45 -1.06 -13.02 -3.88
CA VAL A 45 -2.24 -12.82 -3.03
C VAL A 45 -1.78 -12.41 -1.64
N CYS A 46 -2.18 -11.23 -1.19
CA CYS A 46 -1.79 -10.64 0.08
C CYS A 46 -3.01 -10.47 0.99
N ALA A 47 -2.88 -10.79 2.28
CA ALA A 47 -3.85 -10.36 3.27
C ALA A 47 -3.71 -8.85 3.51
N ASP A 48 -4.81 -8.13 3.67
CA ASP A 48 -4.77 -6.68 3.86
C ASP A 48 -5.51 -6.24 5.15
N PRO A 49 -4.75 -5.86 6.19
CA PRO A 49 -5.30 -5.30 7.41
C PRO A 49 -5.48 -3.77 7.35
N LEU A 50 -4.97 -3.09 6.32
CA LEU A 50 -4.85 -1.63 6.26
C LEU A 50 -5.96 -0.94 5.45
N GLY A 51 -6.63 -1.67 4.56
CA GLY A 51 -7.69 -1.05 3.74
C GLY A 51 -7.16 -0.48 2.43
N ALA A 52 -6.13 -1.08 1.82
CA ALA A 52 -5.64 -0.68 0.51
C ALA A 52 -6.70 -0.91 -0.60
N HIS A 53 -6.71 0.01 -1.55
CA HIS A 53 -7.64 0.04 -2.68
C HIS A 53 -6.94 -0.34 -3.99
N GLU A 54 -7.73 -0.72 -4.99
CA GLU A 54 -7.22 -0.96 -6.34
C GLU A 54 -6.49 0.27 -6.90
N GLY A 55 -5.35 0.04 -7.54
CA GLY A 55 -4.48 1.07 -8.07
C GLY A 55 -3.46 1.62 -7.06
N GLU A 56 -3.65 1.46 -5.76
CA GLU A 56 -2.70 1.93 -4.76
C GLU A 56 -1.39 1.13 -4.78
N ALA A 57 -0.28 1.83 -4.59
CA ALA A 57 1.00 1.20 -4.32
C ALA A 57 1.06 0.76 -2.85
N VAL A 58 1.57 -0.45 -2.61
CA VAL A 58 1.62 -1.10 -1.31
C VAL A 58 2.97 -1.73 -1.04
N LEU A 59 3.38 -1.72 0.22
CA LEU A 59 4.52 -2.48 0.71
C LEU A 59 4.03 -3.85 1.21
N VAL A 60 4.61 -4.92 0.67
CA VAL A 60 4.21 -6.30 0.98
C VAL A 60 5.31 -7.01 1.74
N ALA A 61 4.97 -7.62 2.88
CA ALA A 61 5.83 -8.52 3.64
C ALA A 61 5.50 -9.99 3.35
N PHE A 62 6.47 -10.86 3.61
CA PHE A 62 6.32 -12.31 3.49
C PHE A 62 6.60 -13.06 4.80
N GLY A 63 6.13 -14.31 4.87
CA GLY A 63 6.41 -15.24 5.95
C GLY A 63 5.95 -14.75 7.32
N LYS A 64 6.79 -14.92 8.35
CA LYS A 64 6.47 -14.54 9.74
C LYS A 64 6.10 -13.06 9.86
N ALA A 65 6.74 -12.17 9.11
CA ALA A 65 6.42 -10.74 9.14
C ALA A 65 4.98 -10.47 8.68
N ALA A 66 4.51 -11.17 7.64
CA ALA A 66 3.13 -11.08 7.18
C ALA A 66 2.13 -11.57 8.25
N ARG A 67 2.43 -12.70 8.91
CA ARG A 67 1.57 -13.27 9.95
C ARG A 67 1.48 -12.38 11.19
N VAL A 68 2.59 -11.78 11.60
CA VAL A 68 2.64 -10.78 12.69
C VAL A 68 1.82 -9.54 12.33
N ALA A 69 1.93 -9.04 11.09
CA ALA A 69 1.13 -7.88 10.63
C ALA A 69 -0.38 -8.14 10.67
N MET A 70 -0.80 -9.40 10.54
CA MET A 70 -2.20 -9.80 10.65
C MET A 70 -2.65 -10.05 12.10
N GLY A 71 -1.79 -9.81 13.09
CA GLY A 71 -2.07 -9.98 14.52
C GLY A 71 -1.93 -11.43 15.02
N GLY A 72 -1.28 -12.31 14.25
CA GLY A 72 -0.99 -13.70 14.64
C GLY A 72 0.44 -13.89 15.15
N ASP A 73 0.69 -15.01 15.82
CA ASP A 73 1.99 -15.38 16.40
C ASP A 73 2.75 -16.48 15.64
N GLY A 74 2.17 -17.09 14.60
CA GLY A 74 2.91 -18.03 13.76
C GLY A 74 2.11 -18.86 12.75
N ASP A 75 0.81 -19.04 12.99
CA ASP A 75 0.07 -20.17 12.40
C ASP A 75 -0.95 -19.81 11.33
N PHE A 76 -1.01 -18.54 10.88
CA PHE A 76 -1.92 -18.18 9.81
C PHE A 76 -1.52 -18.83 8.47
N ALA A 77 -2.51 -19.39 7.77
CA ALA A 77 -2.40 -19.98 6.44
C ALA A 77 -2.22 -18.92 5.33
N LEU A 78 -1.29 -17.97 5.54
CA LEU A 78 -0.88 -16.96 4.59
C LEU A 78 0.64 -16.77 4.62
N GLU A 79 1.17 -16.42 3.46
CA GLU A 79 2.60 -16.11 3.28
C GLU A 79 2.85 -14.65 2.94
N ALA A 80 1.82 -13.84 2.62
CA ALA A 80 1.99 -12.44 2.25
C ALA A 80 0.92 -11.54 2.86
N ALA A 81 1.32 -10.33 3.27
CA ALA A 81 0.41 -9.31 3.76
C ALA A 81 0.84 -7.92 3.31
N VAL A 82 -0.14 -7.05 3.05
CA VAL A 82 0.07 -5.61 2.94
C VAL A 82 0.43 -5.08 4.32
N VAL A 83 1.61 -4.47 4.42
CA VAL A 83 2.14 -3.90 5.67
C VAL A 83 2.30 -2.38 5.60
N GLY A 84 2.04 -1.78 4.44
CA GLY A 84 1.98 -0.34 4.25
C GLY A 84 1.29 0.04 2.94
N ILE A 85 0.62 1.20 2.94
CA ILE A 85 0.18 1.89 1.73
C ILE A 85 1.25 2.95 1.43
N VAL A 86 1.71 3.02 0.20
CA VAL A 86 2.82 3.88 -0.20
C VAL A 86 2.29 5.27 -0.56
N ASP A 87 2.71 6.28 0.17
CA ASP A 87 2.39 7.68 -0.13
C ASP A 87 3.34 8.26 -1.19
N ASP A 88 4.65 8.01 -1.04
CA ASP A 88 5.67 8.51 -1.95
C ASP A 88 6.92 7.60 -1.98
N ILE A 89 7.75 7.74 -3.00
CA ILE A 89 8.98 6.96 -3.21
C ILE A 89 10.12 7.91 -3.62
N ASP A 90 11.08 8.14 -2.72
CA ASP A 90 12.36 8.76 -3.04
C ASP A 90 13.43 7.69 -3.30
N ALA A 91 13.59 7.33 -4.56
CA ALA A 91 14.58 6.34 -5.00
C ALA A 91 15.16 6.73 -6.37
N PRO A 92 16.18 7.63 -6.40
CA PRO A 92 16.69 8.22 -7.65
C PRO A 92 17.20 7.23 -8.71
N ASN A 93 17.63 6.05 -8.28
CA ASN A 93 18.18 5.00 -9.14
C ASN A 93 17.27 3.76 -9.22
N ALA A 94 16.02 3.85 -8.76
CA ALA A 94 15.06 2.75 -8.87
C ALA A 94 14.49 2.64 -10.30
N PRO A 95 13.91 1.48 -10.66
CA PRO A 95 13.19 1.31 -11.90
C PRO A 95 12.06 2.33 -12.08
N ALA A 96 11.78 2.72 -13.33
CA ALA A 96 10.76 3.71 -13.65
C ALA A 96 9.35 3.33 -13.18
N SER A 97 9.03 2.03 -13.08
CA SER A 97 7.76 1.52 -12.53
C SER A 97 7.41 2.09 -11.16
N TRP A 98 8.42 2.32 -10.33
CA TRP A 98 8.20 2.78 -8.97
C TRP A 98 7.66 4.20 -8.98
N GLN A 99 8.09 5.04 -9.93
CA GLN A 99 7.64 6.43 -10.04
C GLN A 99 6.22 6.56 -10.61
N ALA A 100 5.79 5.62 -11.46
CA ALA A 100 4.43 5.60 -12.00
C ALA A 100 3.36 5.17 -10.97
N SER A 101 3.78 4.82 -9.75
CA SER A 101 2.95 4.18 -8.73
C SER A 101 2.53 5.08 -7.57
N THR A 102 3.06 6.30 -7.50
CA THR A 102 2.70 7.24 -6.44
C THR A 102 1.28 7.77 -6.62
N ASN A 103 0.58 7.94 -5.49
CA ASN A 103 -0.79 8.45 -5.45
C ASN A 103 -0.81 9.96 -5.72
N ALA A 104 -0.48 10.38 -6.95
CA ALA A 104 -0.49 11.79 -7.36
C ALA A 104 -1.84 12.50 -7.07
N GLY A 105 -2.94 11.74 -6.97
CA GLY A 105 -4.28 12.26 -6.64
C GLY A 105 -4.54 12.58 -5.16
N ARG A 106 -3.80 11.99 -4.19
CA ARG A 106 -3.99 12.27 -2.75
C ARG A 106 -3.08 13.39 -2.26
N THR A 107 -1.88 13.54 -2.81
CA THR A 107 -0.93 14.60 -2.43
C THR A 107 -1.44 16.01 -2.76
N ALA A 108 -2.22 16.16 -3.84
CA ALA A 108 -2.84 17.43 -4.22
C ALA A 108 -3.82 17.98 -3.15
N LEU A 109 -4.50 17.11 -2.41
CA LEU A 109 -5.39 17.51 -1.31
C LEU A 109 -4.61 17.99 -0.07
N HIS A 110 -3.42 17.45 0.20
CA HIS A 110 -2.63 17.89 1.35
C HIS A 110 -1.90 19.21 1.08
N ALA A 111 -1.47 19.45 -0.16
CA ALA A 111 -0.86 20.73 -0.57
C ALA A 111 -1.86 21.90 -0.57
N ALA A 112 -3.15 21.65 -0.82
CA ALA A 112 -4.18 22.68 -0.83
C ALA A 112 -4.64 23.16 0.58
N GLY A 113 -4.26 22.44 1.64
CA GLY A 113 -4.67 22.75 3.02
C GLY A 113 -3.72 23.66 3.81
N ALA A 114 -2.55 23.99 3.28
CA ALA A 114 -1.52 24.76 3.99
C ALA A 114 -1.57 26.29 3.73
N GLY A 115 -2.70 26.81 3.22
CA GLY A 115 -2.79 28.17 2.67
C GLY A 115 -3.86 29.09 3.27
N SER A 116 -4.39 28.83 4.47
CA SER A 116 -5.34 29.74 5.13
C SER A 116 -4.81 30.21 6.49
N THR A 117 -3.90 31.17 6.49
CA THR A 117 -3.77 32.09 7.62
C THR A 117 -4.84 33.18 7.45
N ASP A 118 -5.87 33.08 8.28
CA ASP A 118 -6.95 34.06 8.42
C ASP A 118 -6.38 35.44 8.80
N PRO A 119 -6.60 36.50 8.00
CA PRO A 119 -6.19 37.85 8.35
C PRO A 119 -7.35 38.53 9.09
N GLY A 120 -7.36 38.40 10.41
CA GLY A 120 -8.26 39.20 11.22
C GLY A 120 -8.16 38.85 12.69
N HIS A 121 -7.58 39.75 13.47
CA HIS A 121 -8.15 40.31 14.70
C HIS A 121 -7.18 41.42 15.15
N ALA A 122 -7.46 42.62 14.67
CA ALA A 122 -6.89 43.83 15.22
C ALA A 122 -7.59 44.16 16.56
N GLU A 123 -6.76 44.57 17.53
CA GLU A 123 -7.04 45.65 18.48
C GLU A 123 -8.17 45.45 19.50
N GLU A 124 -7.80 45.25 20.77
CA GLU A 124 -8.37 46.07 21.83
C GLU A 124 -7.37 46.29 22.97
N ALA A 125 -7.11 47.56 23.25
CA ALA A 125 -6.30 48.06 24.33
C ALA A 125 -7.11 48.15 25.64
N SER A 126 -6.39 48.30 26.75
CA SER A 126 -6.83 48.85 28.04
C SER A 126 -7.35 47.85 29.09
N SER A 127 -6.48 47.48 30.03
CA SER A 127 -6.52 47.94 31.44
C SER A 127 -5.22 47.61 32.16
#